data_AF-A0A242DCU9-F1
#
_entry.id   AF-A0A242DCU9-F1
#
_cell.length_a   1.000
_cell.length_b   1.000
_cell.length_c   1.000
_cell.angle_alpha   90.00
_cell.angle_beta   90.00
_cell.angle_gamma   90.00
#
_symmetry.space_group_name_H-M   'P 1'
#
loop_
_entity.id
_entity.type
_entity.pdbx_description
1 polymer ?
#
loop_
_entity_poly.entity_id
_entity_poly.type
_entity_poly.pdbx_seq_one_letter_code
_entity_poly.pdbx_strand_id
1 'polypeptide(L)'
;MKRKRTRLFQQICITGAALFLFLTSSNIIVSAVSVDLFANTQVSNNSGTTAAAPYLNVSQQPVTFSIDGSTTGVSLIKTGKKYALISVPSQLSSKVTPNGTATVTTTVTIPLADLPIGGLLTLLSTLVTTISTLLPLNPSLQAPLNSLNQAINNLKNENYGNQNLPITTEQLSATLLGVNISQGLLPILTSTLSNRLTDLNNVLNTLPLGLIGLVLTQVLSSVSGLLTSLGNPNSAISTNLVSASILGKTDVSIPTFVTSPSGLTQDYTALIRGGIVQTDDLTIQLLSNFGGNTNIYFDAGDLALESELLPTNLNFGTHPIQTKVDESWNAHVGGNSANPLQTGTIRIDDTRTAAKAWQLKVAQANNWMSGQKSLTNTRLAISLGALKTNFQNYSAVANQTIQMLPSNQVILMTLDNTTAAGYVELPLNQFQLLVPKNTPRQTGSYQTTLQWTLSNTP
;
A
#
# COMPACT_ATOMS: atom_id res chain seq x y z
N MET A 1 -49.55 26.04 56.30
CA MET A 1 -48.93 24.69 56.20
C MET A 1 -48.85 24.11 54.79
N LYS A 2 -49.82 24.32 53.87
CA LYS A 2 -49.81 23.74 52.51
C LYS A 2 -48.61 24.16 51.63
N ARG A 3 -48.21 25.44 51.60
CA ARG A 3 -47.09 25.95 50.78
C ARG A 3 -45.69 25.39 51.11
N LYS A 4 -45.44 24.99 52.37
CA LYS A 4 -44.14 24.41 52.77
C LYS A 4 -43.99 22.95 52.33
N ARG A 5 -45.10 22.17 52.31
CA ARG A 5 -45.09 20.77 51.84
C ARG A 5 -44.89 20.67 50.33
N THR A 6 -45.42 21.61 49.55
CA THR A 6 -45.24 21.63 48.08
C THR A 6 -43.79 21.94 47.66
N ARG A 7 -43.11 22.85 48.37
CA ARG A 7 -41.69 23.16 48.12
C ARG A 7 -40.75 21.99 48.48
N LEU A 8 -41.04 21.27 49.57
CA LEU A 8 -40.27 20.10 49.98
C LEU A 8 -40.41 18.96 48.95
N PHE A 9 -41.63 18.74 48.44
CA PHE A 9 -41.89 17.71 47.42
C PHE A 9 -41.24 18.07 46.07
N GLN A 10 -41.28 19.34 45.66
CA GLN A 10 -40.57 19.80 44.46
C GLN A 10 -39.04 19.69 44.60
N GLN A 11 -38.48 19.99 45.77
CA GLN A 11 -37.05 19.82 45.99
C GLN A 11 -36.65 18.34 45.90
N ILE A 12 -37.40 17.43 46.52
CA ILE A 12 -37.14 15.98 46.45
C ILE A 12 -37.28 15.43 45.01
N CYS A 13 -38.25 15.91 44.23
CA CYS A 13 -38.38 15.54 42.82
C CYS A 13 -37.22 16.07 41.95
N ILE A 14 -36.70 17.26 42.24
CA ILE A 14 -35.57 17.85 41.49
C ILE A 14 -34.25 17.17 41.87
N THR A 15 -34.00 16.86 43.15
CA THR A 15 -32.83 16.05 43.54
C THR A 15 -32.94 14.61 43.09
N GLY A 16 -34.15 14.02 43.09
CA GLY A 16 -34.40 12.68 42.56
C GLY A 16 -34.18 12.59 41.05
N ALA A 17 -34.64 13.57 40.28
CA ALA A 17 -34.39 13.65 38.84
C ALA A 17 -32.92 13.97 38.50
N ALA A 18 -32.25 14.80 39.29
CA ALA A 18 -30.81 15.03 39.15
C ALA A 18 -30.00 13.76 39.46
N LEU A 19 -30.35 13.02 40.52
CA LEU A 19 -29.70 11.75 40.85
C LEU A 19 -29.98 10.68 39.78
N PHE A 20 -31.19 10.65 39.21
CA PHE A 20 -31.52 9.75 38.09
C PHE A 20 -30.77 10.12 36.80
N LEU A 21 -30.56 11.41 36.52
CA LEU A 21 -29.75 11.89 35.39
C LEU A 21 -28.25 11.64 35.60
N PHE A 22 -27.74 11.70 36.84
CA PHE A 22 -26.36 11.30 37.17
C PHE A 22 -26.17 9.77 37.16
N LEU A 23 -27.20 8.97 37.49
CA LEU A 23 -27.16 7.51 37.43
C LEU A 23 -27.37 6.94 36.01
N THR A 24 -27.91 7.73 35.07
CA THR A 24 -28.09 7.32 33.66
C THR A 24 -27.12 7.96 32.66
N SER A 25 -26.14 8.74 33.14
CA SER A 25 -25.10 9.31 32.27
C SER A 25 -23.70 9.17 32.88
N SER A 26 -23.33 7.93 33.19
CA SER A 26 -21.93 7.50 33.20
C SER A 26 -21.68 6.49 32.09
N ASN A 27 -22.28 6.69 30.91
CA ASN A 27 -21.55 6.39 29.70
C ASN A 27 -20.44 7.44 29.64
N ILE A 28 -19.33 7.18 30.35
CA ILE A 28 -18.07 7.74 29.92
C ILE A 28 -17.98 7.25 28.48
N ILE A 29 -18.21 8.15 27.52
CA ILE A 29 -17.65 7.97 26.20
C ILE A 29 -16.16 8.02 26.49
N VAL A 30 -15.59 6.86 26.83
CA VAL A 30 -14.17 6.64 26.73
C VAL A 30 -13.96 6.87 25.24
N SER A 31 -13.49 8.07 24.90
CA SER A 31 -12.89 8.31 23.60
C SER A 31 -12.01 7.10 23.36
N ALA A 32 -12.36 6.27 22.37
CA ALA A 32 -11.73 4.98 22.16
C ALA A 32 -10.20 5.19 22.18
N VAL A 33 -9.56 4.78 23.27
CA VAL A 33 -8.12 4.96 23.40
C VAL A 33 -7.54 3.84 22.58
N SER A 34 -7.04 4.21 21.41
CA SER A 34 -6.15 3.33 20.70
C SER A 34 -4.81 3.26 21.40
N VAL A 35 -4.29 2.04 21.50
CA VAL A 35 -2.95 1.79 21.97
C VAL A 35 -2.24 0.94 20.94
N ASP A 36 -1.08 1.44 20.50
CA ASP A 36 -0.09 0.60 19.83
C ASP A 36 0.36 -0.46 20.81
N LEU A 37 0.20 -1.74 20.45
CA LEU A 37 0.45 -2.85 21.35
C LEU A 37 1.95 -3.05 21.63
N PHE A 38 2.82 -2.50 20.79
CA PHE A 38 4.26 -2.67 20.87
C PHE A 38 4.96 -1.34 21.07
N ALA A 39 5.96 -1.32 21.96
CA ALA A 39 6.83 -0.15 22.08
C ALA A 39 7.73 0.01 20.84
N ASN A 40 8.07 -1.10 20.18
CA ASN A 40 8.87 -1.12 18.98
C ASN A 40 8.13 -1.83 17.85
N THR A 41 7.69 -1.05 16.87
CA THR A 41 7.07 -1.53 15.63
C THR A 41 7.96 -1.17 14.46
N GLN A 42 8.46 -2.17 13.73
CA GLN A 42 9.17 -1.97 12.46
C GLN A 42 8.25 -2.29 11.30
N VAL A 43 8.39 -1.52 10.21
CA VAL A 43 7.60 -1.71 9.00
C VAL A 43 8.53 -1.73 7.80
N SER A 44 8.36 -2.70 6.93
CA SER A 44 9.11 -2.80 5.69
C SER A 44 8.21 -3.22 4.53
N ASN A 45 8.72 -3.08 3.31
CA ASN A 45 8.06 -3.59 2.12
C ASN A 45 9.09 -4.17 1.15
N ASN A 46 8.65 -5.05 0.25
CA ASN A 46 9.51 -5.69 -0.74
C ASN A 46 9.44 -5.05 -2.13
N SER A 47 8.99 -3.79 -2.25
CA SER A 47 8.89 -3.12 -3.57
C SER A 47 10.24 -3.00 -4.28
N GLY A 48 11.35 -3.00 -3.53
CA GLY A 48 12.69 -2.78 -4.07
C GLY A 48 12.93 -1.35 -4.58
N THR A 49 11.95 -0.46 -4.45
CA THR A 49 12.05 0.91 -4.95
C THR A 49 12.99 1.75 -4.10
N THR A 50 13.70 2.67 -4.76
CA THR A 50 14.53 3.70 -4.12
C THR A 50 14.35 5.01 -4.87
N ALA A 51 14.87 6.13 -4.34
CA ALA A 51 14.88 7.39 -5.07
C ALA A 51 15.62 7.32 -6.43
N ALA A 52 16.57 6.38 -6.59
CA ALA A 52 17.31 6.19 -7.84
C ALA A 52 16.67 5.14 -8.77
N ALA A 53 15.73 4.35 -8.27
CA ALA A 53 15.00 3.33 -9.02
C ALA A 53 13.53 3.31 -8.56
N PRO A 54 12.76 4.39 -8.84
CA PRO A 54 11.34 4.46 -8.53
C PRO A 54 10.50 3.57 -9.45
N TYR A 55 9.26 3.29 -9.04
CA TYR A 55 8.27 2.72 -9.96
C TYR A 55 7.79 3.79 -10.96
N LEU A 56 7.69 3.39 -12.22
CA LEU A 56 7.13 4.20 -13.31
C LEU A 56 5.88 3.51 -13.87
N ASN A 57 4.71 4.14 -13.70
CA ASN A 57 3.43 3.72 -14.29
C ASN A 57 3.04 2.24 -14.08
N VAL A 58 3.51 1.60 -13.01
CA VAL A 58 3.17 0.20 -12.71
C VAL A 58 1.69 0.06 -12.36
N SER A 59 1.10 -1.08 -12.75
CA SER A 59 -0.28 -1.45 -12.45
C SER A 59 -0.31 -2.82 -11.80
N GLN A 60 -1.04 -2.95 -10.69
CA GLN A 60 -1.15 -4.19 -9.92
C GLN A 60 0.19 -4.87 -9.63
N GLN A 61 1.21 -4.09 -9.29
CA GLN A 61 2.53 -4.62 -8.93
C GLN A 61 2.45 -5.30 -7.55
N PRO A 62 2.79 -6.58 -7.41
CA PRO A 62 2.78 -7.25 -6.12
C PRO A 62 3.78 -6.61 -5.14
N VAL A 63 3.29 -6.23 -3.96
CA VAL A 63 4.12 -5.74 -2.84
C VAL A 63 3.60 -6.32 -1.54
N THR A 64 4.48 -6.90 -0.74
CA THR A 64 4.18 -7.38 0.61
C THR A 64 4.68 -6.35 1.61
N PHE A 65 3.78 -5.91 2.50
CA PHE A 65 4.14 -5.13 3.67
C PHE A 65 4.38 -6.07 4.85
N SER A 66 5.46 -5.85 5.57
CA SER A 66 5.80 -6.58 6.80
C SER A 66 5.73 -5.63 7.99
N ILE A 67 5.11 -6.08 9.08
CA ILE A 67 5.03 -5.36 10.35
C ILE A 67 5.57 -6.27 11.43
N ASP A 68 6.65 -5.85 12.08
CA ASP A 68 7.30 -6.60 13.14
C ASP A 68 7.14 -5.85 14.48
N GLY A 69 6.31 -6.40 15.35
CA GLY A 69 6.10 -5.93 16.72
C GLY A 69 7.01 -6.68 17.68
N SER A 70 7.88 -5.95 18.37
CA SER A 70 8.75 -6.49 19.41
C SER A 70 8.62 -5.67 20.70
N THR A 71 8.63 -6.35 21.86
CA THR A 71 8.40 -5.82 23.22
C THR A 71 6.96 -5.37 23.50
N THR A 72 6.33 -5.98 24.50
CA THR A 72 4.99 -5.62 24.99
C THR A 72 5.08 -4.33 25.79
N GLY A 73 4.82 -3.23 25.09
CA GLY A 73 5.14 -1.90 25.57
C GLY A 73 4.02 -1.18 26.30
N VAL A 74 2.82 -1.73 26.47
CA VAL A 74 1.74 -0.96 27.11
C VAL A 74 0.67 -1.82 27.76
N SER A 75 0.29 -1.38 28.96
CA SER A 75 -0.71 -1.93 29.86
C SER A 75 -2.12 -2.08 29.28
N LEU A 76 -2.75 -3.21 29.63
CA LEU A 76 -4.08 -3.30 30.25
C LEU A 76 -5.34 -2.84 29.49
N ILE A 77 -5.31 -2.59 28.18
CA ILE A 77 -6.58 -2.52 27.42
C ILE A 77 -7.10 -3.94 27.21
N LYS A 78 -8.19 -4.28 27.90
CA LYS A 78 -8.85 -5.60 27.87
C LYS A 78 -10.07 -5.67 26.96
N THR A 79 -10.42 -4.56 26.30
CA THR A 79 -11.55 -4.47 25.36
C THR A 79 -11.03 -4.16 23.95
N GLY A 80 -11.84 -4.38 22.92
CA GLY A 80 -11.42 -4.14 21.55
C GLY A 80 -10.81 -5.33 20.83
N LYS A 81 -10.86 -5.22 19.50
CA LYS A 81 -10.23 -6.16 18.58
C LYS A 81 -8.80 -5.74 18.30
N LYS A 82 -7.94 -6.73 18.08
CA LYS A 82 -6.55 -6.55 17.69
C LYS A 82 -6.46 -6.53 16.17
N TYR A 83 -5.86 -5.50 15.62
CA TYR A 83 -5.66 -5.31 14.20
C TYR A 83 -4.18 -5.07 13.89
N ALA A 84 -3.68 -5.68 12.82
CA ALA A 84 -2.53 -5.14 12.11
C ALA A 84 -3.05 -4.21 11.01
N LEU A 85 -2.53 -3.00 10.94
CA LEU A 85 -3.01 -1.94 10.03
C LEU A 85 -1.89 -1.47 9.13
N ILE A 86 -2.23 -1.15 7.87
CA ILE A 86 -1.37 -0.42 6.93
C ILE A 86 -2.13 0.81 6.47
N SER A 87 -1.56 1.98 6.71
CA SER A 87 -2.07 3.26 6.23
C SER A 87 -1.20 3.78 5.09
N VAL A 88 -1.87 4.14 3.99
CA VAL A 88 -1.23 4.67 2.79
C VAL A 88 -1.59 6.15 2.62
N PRO A 89 -0.71 6.97 2.02
CA PRO A 89 -0.99 8.38 1.80
C PRO A 89 -2.11 8.57 0.77
N SER A 90 -2.76 9.74 0.78
CA SER A 90 -3.94 10.03 -0.06
C SER A 90 -3.69 9.88 -1.56
N GLN A 91 -2.46 10.10 -2.02
CA GLN A 91 -2.05 9.92 -3.42
C GLN A 91 -2.20 8.45 -3.86
N LEU A 92 -2.12 7.51 -2.92
CA LEU A 92 -2.31 6.08 -3.14
C LEU A 92 -3.71 5.59 -2.73
N SER A 93 -4.67 6.50 -2.55
CA SER A 93 -6.06 6.15 -2.22
C SER A 93 -6.62 5.17 -3.25
N SER A 94 -7.03 3.99 -2.79
CA SER A 94 -7.49 2.85 -3.61
C SER A 94 -6.48 2.32 -4.63
N LYS A 95 -5.19 2.66 -4.48
CA LYS A 95 -4.08 2.18 -5.32
C LYS A 95 -3.23 1.10 -4.64
N VAL A 96 -3.47 0.86 -3.35
CA VAL A 96 -2.94 -0.29 -2.62
C VAL A 96 -4.12 -1.15 -2.20
N THR A 97 -4.20 -2.36 -2.72
CA THR A 97 -5.33 -3.28 -2.52
C THR A 97 -4.84 -4.66 -2.05
N PRO A 98 -5.64 -5.41 -1.27
CA PRO A 98 -5.30 -6.78 -0.87
C PRO A 98 -4.91 -7.68 -2.05
N ASN A 99 -3.91 -8.55 -1.84
CA ASN A 99 -3.50 -9.59 -2.80
C ASN A 99 -3.45 -10.97 -2.11
N GLY A 100 -4.60 -11.42 -1.62
CA GLY A 100 -4.72 -12.68 -0.91
C GLY A 100 -4.70 -12.54 0.61
N THR A 101 -4.34 -13.62 1.30
CA THR A 101 -4.36 -13.72 2.76
C THR A 101 -3.08 -13.19 3.39
N ALA A 102 -3.21 -12.42 4.46
CA ALA A 102 -2.11 -12.10 5.34
C ALA A 102 -1.73 -13.30 6.20
N THR A 103 -0.48 -13.32 6.65
CA THR A 103 0.04 -14.29 7.63
C THR A 103 0.46 -13.55 8.88
N VAL A 104 -0.04 -13.97 10.04
CA VAL A 104 0.35 -13.43 11.35
C VAL A 104 1.00 -14.54 12.16
N THR A 105 2.26 -14.37 12.53
CA THR A 105 2.96 -15.27 13.46
C THR A 105 3.14 -14.59 14.80
N THR A 106 2.63 -15.19 15.86
CA THR A 106 2.72 -14.62 17.21
C THR A 106 2.70 -15.69 18.29
N THR A 107 3.42 -15.44 19.38
CA THR A 107 3.16 -16.16 20.64
C THR A 107 1.97 -15.54 21.35
N VAL A 108 1.16 -16.35 22.02
CA VAL A 108 -0.01 -15.87 22.76
C VAL A 108 0.03 -16.34 24.21
N THR A 109 -0.17 -15.39 25.12
CA THR A 109 -0.36 -15.67 26.55
C THR A 109 -1.65 -15.05 27.04
N ILE A 110 -2.32 -15.67 28.01
CA ILE A 110 -3.51 -15.12 28.65
C ILE A 110 -3.28 -15.16 30.16
N PRO A 111 -3.24 -14.00 30.85
CA PRO A 111 -3.09 -13.97 32.30
C PRO A 111 -4.17 -14.81 33.00
N LEU A 112 -3.80 -15.51 34.07
CA LEU A 112 -4.71 -16.37 34.83
C LEU A 112 -5.93 -15.61 35.36
N ALA A 113 -5.74 -14.35 35.74
CA ALA A 113 -6.81 -13.46 36.20
C ALA A 113 -7.85 -13.16 35.10
N ASP A 114 -7.48 -13.32 33.84
CA ASP A 114 -8.31 -13.07 32.67
C ASP A 114 -8.88 -14.35 32.04
N LEU A 115 -8.47 -15.52 32.53
CA LEU A 115 -9.10 -16.77 32.15
C LEU A 115 -10.51 -16.86 32.77
N PRO A 116 -11.52 -17.33 32.03
CA PRO A 116 -12.91 -17.42 32.49
C PRO A 116 -13.14 -18.61 33.44
N ILE A 117 -12.15 -18.94 34.27
CA ILE A 117 -12.14 -20.12 35.15
C ILE A 117 -12.11 -19.77 36.64
N GLY A 118 -12.08 -18.49 37.03
CA GLY A 118 -11.94 -18.09 38.45
C GLY A 118 -12.99 -18.70 39.39
N GLY A 119 -14.26 -18.67 38.99
CA GLY A 119 -15.34 -19.32 39.75
C GLY A 119 -15.18 -20.85 39.80
N LEU A 120 -14.79 -21.47 38.68
CA LEU A 120 -14.51 -22.90 38.59
C LEU A 120 -13.32 -23.29 39.48
N LEU A 121 -12.24 -22.51 39.53
CA LEU A 121 -11.07 -22.77 40.38
C LEU A 121 -11.43 -22.75 41.86
N THR A 122 -12.36 -21.89 42.27
CA THR A 122 -12.87 -21.87 43.65
C THR A 122 -13.59 -23.18 43.98
N LEU A 123 -14.50 -23.64 43.11
CA LEU A 123 -15.19 -24.93 43.28
C LEU A 123 -14.21 -26.12 43.27
N LEU A 124 -13.23 -26.11 42.37
CA LEU A 124 -12.20 -27.14 42.30
C LEU A 124 -11.34 -27.17 43.56
N SER A 125 -11.04 -26.02 44.17
CA SER A 125 -10.30 -25.96 45.43
C SER A 125 -11.07 -26.60 46.60
N THR A 126 -12.38 -26.38 46.66
CA THR A 126 -13.28 -27.04 47.62
C THR A 126 -13.29 -28.55 47.37
N LEU A 127 -13.42 -29.00 46.13
CA LEU A 127 -13.41 -30.42 45.78
C LEU A 127 -12.09 -31.10 46.17
N VAL A 128 -10.94 -30.49 45.83
CA VAL A 128 -9.60 -30.97 46.19
C VAL A 128 -9.46 -31.08 47.71
N THR A 129 -9.93 -30.07 48.45
CA THR A 129 -9.89 -30.08 49.92
C THR A 129 -10.72 -31.23 50.49
N THR A 130 -11.97 -31.40 50.03
CA THR A 130 -12.83 -32.49 50.47
C THR A 130 -12.22 -33.86 50.17
N ILE A 131 -11.72 -34.10 48.96
CA ILE A 131 -11.03 -35.35 48.61
C ILE A 131 -9.82 -35.58 49.52
N SER A 132 -9.03 -34.53 49.78
CA SER A 132 -7.85 -34.61 50.63
C SER A 132 -8.19 -35.01 52.07
N THR A 133 -9.30 -34.51 52.63
CA THR A 133 -9.76 -34.91 53.97
C THR A 133 -10.22 -36.37 54.05
N LEU A 134 -10.63 -36.96 52.92
CA LEU A 134 -11.10 -38.34 52.83
C LEU A 134 -9.98 -39.35 52.54
N LEU A 135 -8.79 -38.89 52.10
CA LEU A 135 -7.64 -39.75 51.80
C LEU A 135 -7.27 -40.72 52.92
N PRO A 136 -7.23 -40.33 54.22
CA PRO A 136 -6.88 -41.26 55.30
C PRO A 136 -7.87 -42.42 55.45
N LEU A 137 -9.12 -42.20 55.04
CA LEU A 137 -10.20 -43.18 55.10
C LEU A 137 -10.32 -43.98 53.80
N ASN A 138 -9.84 -43.44 52.67
CA ASN A 138 -9.86 -44.10 51.39
C ASN A 138 -8.61 -43.75 50.54
N PRO A 139 -7.50 -44.51 50.71
CA PRO A 139 -6.25 -44.27 49.98
C PRO A 139 -6.35 -44.39 48.45
N SER A 140 -7.36 -45.10 47.93
CA SER A 140 -7.56 -45.26 46.48
C SER A 140 -7.86 -43.94 45.75
N LEU A 141 -8.25 -42.89 46.48
CA LEU A 141 -8.51 -41.55 45.94
C LEU A 141 -7.23 -40.78 45.57
N GLN A 142 -6.05 -41.27 45.95
CA GLN A 142 -4.79 -40.58 45.69
C GLN A 142 -4.50 -40.41 44.19
N ALA A 143 -4.68 -41.46 43.39
CA ALA A 143 -4.45 -41.38 41.95
C ALA A 143 -5.43 -40.41 41.24
N PRO A 144 -6.76 -40.47 41.49
CA PRO A 144 -7.69 -39.47 40.98
C PRO A 144 -7.38 -38.04 41.43
N LEU A 145 -6.94 -37.84 42.67
CA LEU A 145 -6.54 -36.52 43.16
C LEU A 145 -5.31 -35.98 42.41
N ASN A 146 -4.33 -36.83 42.11
CA ASN A 146 -3.17 -36.45 41.30
C ASN A 146 -3.60 -36.03 39.89
N SER A 147 -4.46 -36.81 39.24
CA SER A 147 -5.02 -36.48 37.92
C SER A 147 -5.82 -35.17 37.94
N LEU A 148 -6.61 -34.94 39.00
CA LEU A 148 -7.37 -33.70 39.18
C LEU A 148 -6.45 -32.50 39.33
N ASN A 149 -5.42 -32.60 40.17
CA ASN A 149 -4.43 -31.55 40.34
C ASN A 149 -3.66 -31.25 39.04
N GLN A 150 -3.34 -32.28 38.25
CA GLN A 150 -2.73 -32.10 36.94
C GLN A 150 -3.68 -31.36 35.96
N ALA A 151 -4.94 -31.75 35.89
CA ALA A 151 -5.94 -31.07 35.05
C ALA A 151 -6.15 -29.60 35.49
N ILE A 152 -6.17 -29.33 36.80
CA ILE A 152 -6.22 -27.97 37.35
C ILE A 152 -4.98 -27.16 36.92
N ASN A 153 -3.79 -27.75 36.99
CA ASN A 153 -2.56 -27.08 36.55
C ASN A 153 -2.58 -26.79 35.04
N ASN A 154 -3.09 -27.72 34.22
CA ASN A 154 -3.26 -27.50 32.78
C ASN A 154 -4.25 -26.36 32.48
N LEU A 155 -5.34 -26.23 33.25
CA LEU A 155 -6.28 -25.12 33.12
C LEU A 155 -5.67 -23.76 33.45
N LYS A 156 -4.78 -23.72 34.45
CA LYS A 156 -4.06 -22.51 34.85
C LYS A 156 -2.96 -22.09 33.87
N ASN A 157 -2.67 -22.90 32.85
CA ASN A 157 -1.59 -22.62 31.93
C ASN A 157 -1.87 -21.36 31.10
N GLU A 158 -1.13 -20.30 31.37
CA GLU A 158 -1.26 -19.00 30.70
C GLU A 158 -0.69 -19.03 29.27
N ASN A 159 0.11 -20.03 28.91
CA ASN A 159 0.73 -20.14 27.59
C ASN A 159 -0.19 -20.86 26.60
N TYR A 160 -0.48 -20.19 25.49
CA TYR A 160 -1.25 -20.73 24.36
C TYR A 160 -0.36 -21.02 23.14
N GLY A 161 0.96 -20.89 23.28
CA GLY A 161 1.93 -21.29 22.29
C GLY A 161 2.11 -20.29 21.14
N ASN A 162 2.91 -20.71 20.16
CA ASN A 162 3.13 -19.95 18.94
C ASN A 162 2.04 -20.28 17.91
N GLN A 163 1.49 -19.24 17.31
CA GLN A 163 0.38 -19.31 16.36
C GLN A 163 0.82 -18.79 15.01
N ASN A 164 0.36 -19.48 13.96
CA ASN A 164 0.48 -19.03 12.58
C ASN A 164 -0.92 -18.89 12.01
N LEU A 165 -1.37 -17.65 11.81
CA LEU A 165 -2.74 -17.31 11.50
C LEU A 165 -2.83 -16.82 10.05
N PRO A 166 -3.42 -17.61 9.13
CA PRO A 166 -3.85 -17.09 7.85
C PRO A 166 -5.13 -16.27 8.06
N ILE A 167 -5.08 -14.98 7.74
CA ILE A 167 -6.19 -14.05 7.95
C ILE A 167 -6.41 -13.24 6.67
N THR A 168 -7.66 -13.09 6.24
CA THR A 168 -7.99 -12.25 5.09
C THR A 168 -7.66 -10.79 5.39
N THR A 169 -6.96 -10.12 4.46
CA THR A 169 -6.74 -8.68 4.53
C THR A 169 -8.00 -7.94 4.10
N GLU A 170 -8.46 -7.02 4.92
CA GLU A 170 -9.64 -6.19 4.69
C GLU A 170 -9.23 -4.80 4.20
N GLN A 171 -9.95 -4.26 3.21
CA GLN A 171 -9.85 -2.85 2.85
C GLN A 171 -10.82 -2.07 3.75
N LEU A 172 -10.31 -1.46 4.82
CA LEU A 172 -11.12 -0.73 5.81
C LEU A 172 -11.56 0.65 5.30
N SER A 173 -10.72 1.29 4.48
CA SER A 173 -11.04 2.51 3.73
C SER A 173 -10.15 2.63 2.51
N ALA A 174 -10.30 3.67 1.70
CA ALA A 174 -9.43 3.88 0.53
C ALA A 174 -7.93 4.04 0.88
N THR A 175 -7.60 4.42 2.13
CA THR A 175 -6.23 4.64 2.60
C THR A 175 -5.82 3.73 3.76
N LEU A 176 -6.65 2.76 4.14
CA LEU A 176 -6.41 1.88 5.28
C LEU A 176 -6.73 0.44 4.94
N LEU A 177 -5.75 -0.43 5.11
CA LEU A 177 -5.89 -1.88 5.08
C LEU A 177 -5.77 -2.42 6.51
N GLY A 178 -6.47 -3.50 6.80
CA GLY A 178 -6.46 -4.12 8.12
C GLY A 178 -6.47 -5.64 8.08
N VAL A 179 -5.86 -6.25 9.08
CA VAL A 179 -5.88 -7.69 9.34
C VAL A 179 -6.40 -7.88 10.76
N ASN A 180 -7.58 -8.49 10.89
CA ASN A 180 -8.24 -8.70 12.17
C ASN A 180 -7.64 -9.91 12.91
N ILE A 181 -6.57 -9.68 13.68
CA ILE A 181 -5.86 -10.72 14.44
C ILE A 181 -6.81 -11.43 15.41
N SER A 182 -7.73 -10.69 16.05
CA SER A 182 -8.71 -11.26 16.97
C SER A 182 -9.60 -12.32 16.32
N GLN A 183 -9.97 -12.16 15.05
CA GLN A 183 -10.73 -13.15 14.31
C GLN A 183 -9.95 -14.46 14.13
N GLY A 184 -8.65 -14.38 13.84
CA GLY A 184 -7.78 -15.55 13.72
C GLY A 184 -7.54 -16.26 15.06
N LEU A 185 -7.42 -15.50 16.16
CA LEU A 185 -7.18 -16.04 17.49
C LEU A 185 -8.40 -16.74 18.11
N LEU A 186 -9.61 -16.25 17.84
CA LEU A 186 -10.85 -16.75 18.45
C LEU A 186 -10.97 -18.27 18.46
N PRO A 187 -10.95 -18.98 17.31
CA PRO A 187 -11.12 -20.44 17.30
C PRO A 187 -9.98 -21.19 18.00
N ILE A 188 -8.76 -20.64 18.00
CA ILE A 188 -7.59 -21.29 18.60
C ILE A 188 -7.66 -21.21 20.12
N LEU A 189 -7.95 -20.03 20.66
CA LEU A 189 -7.99 -19.80 22.10
C LEU A 189 -9.18 -20.53 22.74
N THR A 190 -10.36 -20.48 22.12
CA THR A 190 -11.54 -21.19 22.63
C THR A 190 -11.37 -22.71 22.53
N SER A 191 -10.81 -23.24 21.43
CA SER A 191 -10.52 -24.67 21.29
C SER A 191 -9.50 -25.16 22.32
N THR A 192 -8.40 -24.43 22.51
CA THR A 192 -7.35 -24.80 23.48
C THR A 192 -7.92 -24.87 24.90
N LEU A 193 -8.70 -23.87 25.32
CA LEU A 193 -9.33 -23.87 26.64
C LEU A 193 -10.41 -24.95 26.75
N SER A 194 -11.19 -25.18 25.69
CA SER A 194 -12.22 -26.22 25.65
C SER A 194 -11.62 -27.61 25.79
N ASN A 195 -10.47 -27.88 25.17
CA ASN A 195 -9.74 -29.14 25.32
C ASN A 195 -9.30 -29.35 26.77
N ARG A 196 -8.70 -28.33 27.40
CA ARG A 196 -8.32 -28.39 28.83
C ARG A 196 -9.52 -28.61 29.76
N LEU A 197 -10.67 -28.00 29.46
CA LEU A 197 -11.92 -28.21 30.21
C LEU A 197 -12.51 -29.61 29.96
N THR A 198 -12.37 -30.14 28.76
CA THR A 198 -12.80 -31.51 28.41
C THR A 198 -11.94 -32.53 29.15
N ASP A 199 -10.62 -32.33 29.21
CA ASP A 199 -9.71 -33.16 30.01
C ASP A 199 -10.08 -33.13 31.50
N LEU A 200 -10.37 -31.93 32.04
CA LEU A 200 -10.89 -31.80 33.40
C LEU A 200 -12.21 -32.59 33.56
N ASN A 201 -13.16 -32.42 32.65
CA ASN A 201 -14.45 -33.12 32.70
C ASN A 201 -14.26 -34.64 32.71
N ASN A 202 -13.35 -35.16 31.89
CA ASN A 202 -13.02 -36.59 31.85
C ASN A 202 -12.48 -37.07 33.19
N VAL A 203 -11.56 -36.33 33.82
CA VAL A 203 -11.05 -36.67 35.16
C VAL A 203 -12.16 -36.63 36.21
N LEU A 204 -13.00 -35.58 36.20
CA LEU A 204 -14.11 -35.43 37.15
C LEU A 204 -15.10 -36.60 37.07
N ASN A 205 -15.39 -37.09 35.87
CA ASN A 205 -16.30 -38.23 35.66
C ASN A 205 -15.75 -39.58 36.19
N THR A 206 -14.46 -39.66 36.51
CA THR A 206 -13.88 -40.85 37.16
C THR A 206 -14.00 -40.83 38.68
N LEU A 207 -14.38 -39.70 39.28
CA LEU A 207 -14.47 -39.55 40.73
C LEU A 207 -15.71 -40.24 41.30
N PRO A 208 -15.61 -40.96 42.42
CA PRO A 208 -16.75 -41.64 43.02
C PRO A 208 -17.73 -40.65 43.64
N LEU A 209 -19.04 -40.86 43.42
CA LEU A 209 -20.08 -39.90 43.82
C LEU A 209 -20.31 -39.74 45.33
N GLY A 210 -19.74 -40.58 46.20
CA GLY A 210 -20.06 -40.71 47.64
C GLY A 210 -20.15 -39.40 48.46
N LEU A 211 -19.21 -39.14 49.36
CA LEU A 211 -19.25 -37.93 50.21
C LEU A 211 -18.93 -36.63 49.46
N ILE A 212 -18.52 -36.73 48.19
CA ILE A 212 -18.13 -35.59 47.35
C ILE A 212 -19.20 -35.22 46.30
N GLY A 213 -20.30 -35.97 46.20
CA GLY A 213 -21.26 -35.85 45.09
C GLY A 213 -21.87 -34.47 44.90
N LEU A 214 -22.19 -33.75 45.99
CA LEU A 214 -22.74 -32.39 45.91
C LEU A 214 -21.76 -31.41 45.27
N VAL A 215 -20.52 -31.37 45.75
CA VAL A 215 -19.46 -30.47 45.22
C VAL A 215 -19.09 -30.87 43.80
N LEU A 216 -18.97 -32.18 43.52
CA LEU A 216 -18.66 -32.69 42.19
C LEU A 216 -19.73 -32.30 41.15
N THR A 217 -21.01 -32.39 41.51
CA THR A 217 -22.12 -31.98 40.63
C THR A 217 -22.06 -30.48 40.29
N GLN A 218 -21.72 -29.63 41.27
CA GLN A 218 -21.54 -28.19 41.03
C GLN A 218 -20.36 -27.90 40.10
N VAL A 219 -19.24 -28.61 40.29
CA VAL A 219 -18.05 -28.47 39.43
C VAL A 219 -18.39 -28.90 38.00
N LEU A 220 -18.99 -30.08 37.81
CA LEU A 220 -19.41 -30.59 36.50
C LEU A 220 -20.36 -29.63 35.78
N SER A 221 -21.34 -29.05 36.49
CA SER A 221 -22.23 -28.04 35.95
C SER A 221 -21.48 -26.78 35.50
N SER A 222 -20.54 -26.30 36.31
CA SER A 222 -19.70 -25.15 35.96
C SER A 222 -18.81 -25.42 34.74
N VAL A 223 -18.22 -26.61 34.62
CA VAL A 223 -17.42 -27.02 33.45
C VAL A 223 -18.30 -27.06 32.19
N SER A 224 -19.47 -27.69 32.28
CA SER A 224 -20.42 -27.78 31.16
C SER A 224 -20.89 -26.41 30.66
N GLY A 225 -21.20 -25.49 31.59
CA GLY A 225 -21.60 -24.12 31.25
C GLY A 225 -20.49 -23.33 30.55
N LEU A 226 -19.23 -23.50 30.99
CA LEU A 226 -18.07 -22.90 30.32
C LEU A 226 -17.83 -23.48 28.92
N LEU A 227 -17.91 -24.81 28.76
CA LEU A 227 -17.79 -25.47 27.46
C LEU A 227 -18.86 -24.96 26.47
N THR A 228 -20.10 -24.83 26.94
CA THR A 228 -21.19 -24.29 26.10
C THR A 228 -20.93 -22.83 25.71
N SER A 229 -20.41 -22.03 26.63
CA SER A 229 -20.08 -20.62 26.36
C SER A 229 -18.93 -20.48 25.36
N LEU A 230 -17.87 -21.30 25.48
CA LEU A 230 -16.73 -21.31 24.56
C LEU A 230 -17.10 -21.85 23.17
N GLY A 231 -18.07 -22.77 23.10
CA GLY A 231 -18.63 -23.26 21.84
C GLY A 231 -19.42 -22.19 21.06
N ASN A 232 -19.81 -21.09 21.71
CA ASN A 232 -20.43 -19.94 21.06
C ASN A 232 -19.37 -18.84 20.81
N PRO A 233 -18.98 -18.58 19.55
CA PRO A 233 -17.97 -17.55 19.24
C PRO A 233 -18.42 -16.13 19.60
N ASN A 234 -19.73 -15.90 19.72
CA ASN A 234 -20.31 -14.60 20.06
C ASN A 234 -20.56 -14.44 21.57
N SER A 235 -20.21 -15.43 22.40
CA SER A 235 -20.37 -15.28 23.85
C SER A 235 -19.40 -14.23 24.40
N ALA A 236 -19.80 -13.56 25.47
CA ALA A 236 -18.92 -12.64 26.20
C ALA A 236 -17.64 -13.34 26.69
N ILE A 237 -17.74 -14.62 27.06
CA ILE A 237 -16.58 -15.42 27.49
C ILE A 237 -15.58 -15.59 26.35
N SER A 238 -16.04 -16.00 25.16
CA SER A 238 -15.18 -16.22 23.99
C SER A 238 -14.52 -14.92 23.51
N THR A 239 -15.29 -13.83 23.43
CA THR A 239 -14.80 -12.53 22.98
C THR A 239 -13.85 -11.88 23.99
N ASN A 240 -14.14 -11.97 25.29
CA ASN A 240 -13.24 -11.47 26.34
C ASN A 240 -11.94 -12.27 26.41
N LEU A 241 -11.97 -13.59 26.19
CA LEU A 241 -10.76 -14.42 26.15
C LEU A 241 -9.78 -13.93 25.08
N VAL A 242 -10.28 -13.59 23.89
CA VAL A 242 -9.45 -13.04 22.80
C VAL A 242 -8.99 -11.63 23.12
N SER A 243 -9.86 -10.79 23.69
CA SER A 243 -9.53 -9.40 24.01
C SER A 243 -8.47 -9.31 25.11
N ALA A 244 -8.49 -10.22 26.07
CA ALA A 244 -7.51 -10.31 27.14
C ALA A 244 -6.21 -11.02 26.75
N SER A 245 -6.15 -11.67 25.58
CA SER A 245 -4.91 -12.27 25.10
C SER A 245 -3.82 -11.21 24.91
N ILE A 246 -2.60 -11.55 25.32
CA ILE A 246 -1.40 -10.75 25.16
C ILE A 246 -0.59 -11.37 24.03
N LEU A 247 -0.27 -10.54 23.03
CA LEU A 247 0.60 -10.93 21.93
C LEU A 247 2.06 -10.81 22.38
N GLY A 248 2.85 -11.85 22.14
CA GLY A 248 4.31 -11.83 22.28
C GLY A 248 4.94 -11.14 21.07
N LYS A 249 6.15 -11.57 20.68
CA LYS A 249 6.70 -11.15 19.39
C LYS A 249 5.71 -11.49 18.28
N THR A 250 5.35 -10.52 17.46
CA THR A 250 4.41 -10.67 16.37
C THR A 250 5.04 -10.20 15.07
N ASP A 251 5.03 -11.05 14.05
CA ASP A 251 5.42 -10.71 12.69
C ASP A 251 4.18 -10.85 11.80
N VAL A 252 3.88 -9.82 11.01
CA VAL A 252 2.70 -9.78 10.12
C VAL A 252 3.17 -9.55 8.69
N SER A 253 2.70 -10.38 7.76
CA SER A 253 2.95 -10.26 6.33
C SER A 253 1.64 -10.03 5.59
N ILE A 254 1.53 -8.90 4.89
CA ILE A 254 0.32 -8.45 4.20
C ILE A 254 0.63 -8.31 2.70
N PRO A 255 0.27 -9.32 1.89
CA PRO A 255 0.37 -9.22 0.44
C PRO A 255 -0.62 -8.21 -0.13
N THR A 256 -0.14 -7.33 -1.00
CA THR A 256 -0.93 -6.30 -1.68
C THR A 256 -0.57 -6.19 -3.16
N PHE A 257 -1.42 -5.50 -3.91
CA PHE A 257 -1.11 -4.94 -5.21
C PHE A 257 -0.97 -3.43 -5.08
N VAL A 258 0.08 -2.88 -5.69
CA VAL A 258 0.37 -1.44 -5.75
C VAL A 258 0.27 -0.96 -7.18
N THR A 259 -0.46 0.13 -7.38
CA THR A 259 -0.58 0.83 -8.67
C THR A 259 -0.02 2.23 -8.52
N SER A 260 0.70 2.72 -9.53
CA SER A 260 1.27 4.06 -9.50
C SER A 260 0.16 5.12 -9.36
N PRO A 261 0.39 6.19 -8.57
CA PRO A 261 -0.49 7.34 -8.58
C PRO A 261 -0.46 8.01 -9.96
N SER A 262 -1.60 8.50 -10.42
CA SER A 262 -1.71 9.25 -11.67
C SER A 262 -1.55 10.74 -11.40
N GLY A 263 -1.00 11.46 -12.37
CA GLY A 263 -0.98 12.93 -12.33
C GLY A 263 0.14 13.53 -11.50
N LEU A 264 1.21 12.76 -11.25
CA LEU A 264 2.42 13.28 -10.62
C LEU A 264 3.09 14.31 -11.53
N THR A 265 3.47 15.46 -10.96
CA THR A 265 4.26 16.51 -11.63
C THR A 265 5.72 16.51 -11.21
N GLN A 266 6.05 15.75 -10.17
CA GLN A 266 7.38 15.52 -9.62
C GLN A 266 7.41 14.16 -8.95
N ASP A 267 8.60 13.57 -8.83
CA ASP A 267 8.78 12.29 -8.15
C ASP A 267 8.17 12.32 -6.75
N TYR A 268 7.58 11.19 -6.37
CA TYR A 268 6.79 11.09 -5.16
C TYR A 268 7.31 9.96 -4.27
N THR A 269 7.66 10.31 -3.03
CA THR A 269 7.97 9.35 -1.97
C THR A 269 6.72 9.11 -1.14
N ALA A 270 6.11 7.94 -1.28
CA ALA A 270 4.95 7.54 -0.50
C ALA A 270 5.40 7.00 0.86
N LEU A 271 5.16 7.76 1.93
CA LEU A 271 5.35 7.30 3.31
C LEU A 271 4.18 6.41 3.74
N ILE A 272 4.43 5.13 3.89
CA ILE A 272 3.44 4.13 4.31
C ILE A 272 3.68 3.82 5.78
N ARG A 273 2.61 3.82 6.57
CA ARG A 273 2.66 3.54 8.02
C ARG A 273 2.04 2.19 8.32
N GLY A 274 2.57 1.51 9.32
CA GLY A 274 2.05 0.21 9.73
C GLY A 274 2.24 -0.03 11.22
N GLY A 275 1.32 -0.79 11.81
CA GLY A 275 1.40 -1.14 13.23
C GLY A 275 0.31 -2.08 13.68
N ILE A 276 0.43 -2.52 14.94
CA ILE A 276 -0.48 -3.50 15.54
C ILE A 276 -1.16 -2.82 16.73
N VAL A 277 -2.47 -2.67 16.65
CA VAL A 277 -3.27 -1.89 17.61
C VAL A 277 -4.37 -2.75 18.21
N GLN A 278 -4.81 -2.39 19.41
CA GLN A 278 -6.06 -2.90 19.98
C GLN A 278 -7.05 -1.75 20.13
N THR A 279 -8.24 -1.92 19.56
CA THR A 279 -9.25 -0.86 19.58
C THR A 279 -10.67 -1.40 19.45
N ASP A 280 -11.62 -0.70 20.08
CA ASP A 280 -13.06 -0.84 19.87
C ASP A 280 -13.56 0.03 18.69
N ASP A 281 -12.75 1.01 18.25
CA ASP A 281 -13.06 1.93 17.16
C ASP A 281 -11.84 2.16 16.22
N LEU A 282 -12.07 2.00 14.92
CA LEU A 282 -11.04 2.13 13.87
C LEU A 282 -10.95 3.55 13.28
N THR A 283 -11.50 4.57 13.95
CA THR A 283 -11.52 5.95 13.43
C THR A 283 -10.12 6.57 13.22
N ILE A 284 -10.09 7.58 12.34
CA ILE A 284 -8.92 8.27 11.77
C ILE A 284 -7.87 8.73 12.81
N GLN A 285 -8.24 8.88 14.09
CA GLN A 285 -7.31 9.25 15.16
C GLN A 285 -6.14 8.27 15.31
N LEU A 286 -6.35 7.00 14.93
CA LEU A 286 -5.30 5.98 14.83
C LEU A 286 -4.15 6.36 13.91
N LEU A 287 -4.44 7.04 12.80
CA LEU A 287 -3.61 7.00 11.61
C LEU A 287 -2.50 8.05 11.59
N SER A 288 -2.53 9.02 12.50
CA SER A 288 -1.58 10.14 12.45
C SER A 288 -0.21 9.81 13.05
N ASN A 289 -0.10 8.90 14.02
CA ASN A 289 1.15 8.64 14.77
C ASN A 289 1.33 7.18 15.28
N PHE A 290 0.74 6.17 14.64
CA PHE A 290 0.92 4.77 15.05
C PHE A 290 2.10 4.08 14.34
N GLY A 291 2.75 3.16 15.07
CA GLY A 291 3.70 2.20 14.54
C GLY A 291 4.92 2.75 13.80
N GLY A 292 5.46 1.92 12.91
CA GLY A 292 6.62 2.21 12.08
C GLY A 292 6.23 2.73 10.69
N ASN A 293 7.23 2.97 9.84
CA ASN A 293 7.01 3.43 8.47
C ASN A 293 8.00 2.83 7.48
N THR A 294 7.60 2.85 6.21
CA THR A 294 8.39 2.42 5.06
C THR A 294 8.01 3.24 3.84
N ASN A 295 8.91 3.34 2.85
CA ASN A 295 8.69 4.14 1.65
C ASN A 295 8.48 3.28 0.41
N ILE A 296 7.66 3.79 -0.51
CA ILE A 296 7.67 3.39 -1.92
C ILE A 296 7.90 4.65 -2.76
N TYR A 297 8.80 4.55 -3.74
CA TYR A 297 9.18 5.67 -4.60
C TYR A 297 8.50 5.54 -5.96
N PHE A 298 7.94 6.64 -6.46
CA PHE A 298 7.26 6.73 -7.75
C PHE A 298 7.84 7.88 -8.59
N ASP A 299 8.03 7.60 -9.86
CA ASP A 299 8.52 8.54 -10.87
C ASP A 299 7.35 9.33 -11.46
N ALA A 300 7.53 10.63 -11.69
CA ALA A 300 6.52 11.44 -12.40
C ALA A 300 6.48 11.18 -13.91
N GLY A 301 7.49 10.48 -14.43
CA GLY A 301 7.80 10.34 -15.83
C GLY A 301 8.46 11.59 -16.41
N ASP A 302 8.92 11.43 -17.64
CA ASP A 302 9.69 12.41 -18.40
C ASP A 302 9.16 12.57 -19.82
N LEU A 303 9.64 13.63 -20.48
CA LEU A 303 9.47 13.85 -21.91
C LEU A 303 10.86 13.88 -22.53
N ALA A 304 11.15 12.89 -23.36
CA ALA A 304 12.46 12.68 -23.96
C ALA A 304 12.37 12.69 -25.49
N LEU A 305 13.37 13.31 -26.13
CA LEU A 305 13.65 13.15 -27.56
C LEU A 305 14.91 12.28 -27.66
N GLU A 306 14.78 11.11 -28.28
CA GLU A 306 15.88 10.16 -28.53
C GLU A 306 16.76 10.68 -29.67
N SER A 307 17.59 11.67 -29.32
CA SER A 307 18.36 12.49 -30.28
C SER A 307 19.42 11.68 -31.05
N GLU A 308 19.83 10.52 -30.56
CA GLU A 308 20.76 9.61 -31.19
C GLU A 308 20.20 8.93 -32.46
N LEU A 309 18.87 8.94 -32.64
CA LEU A 309 18.22 8.47 -33.86
C LEU A 309 18.15 9.54 -34.95
N LEU A 310 18.55 10.78 -34.64
CA LEU A 310 18.68 11.86 -35.62
C LEU A 310 20.06 11.82 -36.28
N PRO A 311 20.16 12.13 -37.59
CA PRO A 311 21.44 12.15 -38.27
C PRO A 311 22.27 13.34 -37.80
N THR A 312 23.52 13.08 -37.40
CA THR A 312 24.43 14.11 -36.88
C THR A 312 25.12 14.93 -37.97
N ASN A 313 25.21 14.41 -39.20
CA ASN A 313 25.81 15.11 -40.33
C ASN A 313 25.05 14.84 -41.64
N LEU A 314 24.40 15.87 -42.16
CA LEU A 314 23.75 15.83 -43.47
C LEU A 314 24.75 16.30 -44.54
N ASN A 315 25.33 15.36 -45.28
CA ASN A 315 26.32 15.67 -46.31
C ASN A 315 25.71 15.60 -47.72
N PHE A 316 25.61 16.76 -48.36
CA PHE A 316 25.05 16.94 -49.70
C PHE A 316 26.06 16.73 -50.83
N GLY A 317 27.34 16.47 -50.51
CA GLY A 317 28.40 16.20 -51.49
C GLY A 317 29.08 17.46 -52.05
N THR A 318 29.86 17.25 -53.12
CA THR A 318 30.60 18.32 -53.82
C THR A 318 29.98 18.55 -55.19
N HIS A 319 29.70 19.82 -55.51
CA HIS A 319 29.01 20.21 -56.75
C HIS A 319 29.77 21.31 -57.50
N PRO A 320 29.84 21.25 -58.84
CA PRO A 320 30.43 22.32 -59.64
C PRO A 320 29.57 23.59 -59.59
N ILE A 321 30.20 24.76 -59.66
CA ILE A 321 29.47 26.03 -59.73
C ILE A 321 28.85 26.17 -61.12
N GLN A 322 27.53 26.34 -61.19
CA GLN A 322 26.77 26.57 -62.42
C GLN A 322 25.59 27.50 -62.13
N THR A 323 25.04 28.22 -63.11
CA THR A 323 23.86 29.11 -62.94
C THR A 323 22.77 28.87 -64.00
N LYS A 324 22.82 27.73 -64.68
CA LYS A 324 21.96 27.41 -65.82
C LYS A 324 20.59 26.89 -65.38
N VAL A 325 20.56 26.06 -64.35
CA VAL A 325 19.35 25.39 -63.85
C VAL A 325 19.30 25.40 -62.32
N ASP A 326 18.09 25.26 -61.76
CA ASP A 326 17.92 25.02 -60.33
C ASP A 326 18.44 23.63 -60.00
N GLU A 327 19.11 23.49 -58.86
CA GLU A 327 19.70 22.23 -58.43
C GLU A 327 19.00 21.66 -57.21
N SER A 328 19.04 20.34 -57.13
CA SER A 328 18.50 19.58 -56.01
C SER A 328 19.51 18.51 -55.63
N TRP A 329 20.05 18.60 -54.41
CA TRP A 329 21.10 17.72 -53.92
C TRP A 329 20.56 16.90 -52.76
N ASN A 330 20.71 15.59 -52.81
CA ASN A 330 20.30 14.73 -51.71
C ASN A 330 21.45 14.52 -50.73
N ALA A 331 21.14 14.41 -49.45
CA ALA A 331 22.11 13.98 -48.46
C ALA A 331 22.34 12.46 -48.58
N HIS A 332 23.59 12.05 -48.69
CA HIS A 332 23.99 10.64 -48.72
C HIS A 332 24.95 10.36 -47.58
N VAL A 333 24.99 9.11 -47.12
CA VAL A 333 25.97 8.68 -46.11
C VAL A 333 27.37 9.00 -46.64
N GLY A 334 28.13 9.83 -45.92
CA GLY A 334 29.47 10.27 -46.33
C GLY A 334 29.54 11.22 -47.53
N GLY A 335 28.40 11.69 -48.06
CA GLY A 335 28.35 12.71 -49.14
C GLY A 335 28.61 12.19 -50.55
N ASN A 336 28.62 10.88 -50.77
CA ASN A 336 28.77 10.26 -52.09
C ASN A 336 27.43 9.74 -52.58
N SER A 337 27.00 10.14 -53.78
CA SER A 337 25.72 9.71 -54.38
C SER A 337 25.63 8.20 -54.67
N ALA A 338 26.76 7.48 -54.68
CA ALA A 338 26.79 6.02 -54.75
C ALA A 338 26.37 5.34 -53.44
N ASN A 339 26.39 6.07 -52.31
CA ASN A 339 25.98 5.55 -51.01
C ASN A 339 24.46 5.72 -50.82
N PRO A 340 23.86 4.97 -49.88
CA PRO A 340 22.46 5.17 -49.50
C PRO A 340 22.17 6.61 -49.08
N LEU A 341 20.90 7.02 -49.24
CA LEU A 341 20.41 8.28 -48.70
C LEU A 341 20.63 8.32 -47.19
N GLN A 342 20.97 9.51 -46.69
CA GLN A 342 20.99 9.76 -45.26
C GLN A 342 19.54 9.80 -44.76
N THR A 343 19.24 8.98 -43.76
CA THR A 343 17.93 8.92 -43.09
C THR A 343 18.08 9.14 -41.59
N GLY A 344 16.95 9.21 -40.89
CA GLY A 344 16.89 9.19 -39.43
C GLY A 344 15.46 8.98 -38.95
N THR A 345 15.28 9.03 -37.64
CA THR A 345 13.96 8.90 -37.02
C THR A 345 13.85 9.90 -35.89
N ILE A 346 12.74 10.63 -35.84
CA ILE A 346 12.32 11.34 -34.64
C ILE A 346 11.63 10.31 -33.75
N ARG A 347 12.18 10.05 -32.57
CA ARG A 347 11.53 9.27 -31.52
C ARG A 347 11.36 10.14 -30.29
N ILE A 348 10.12 10.29 -29.85
CA ILE A 348 9.77 10.98 -28.61
C ILE A 348 9.07 9.98 -27.71
N ASP A 349 9.52 9.90 -26.47
CA ASP A 349 8.89 9.13 -25.41
C ASP A 349 8.37 10.11 -24.35
N ASP A 350 7.09 9.96 -23.98
CA ASP A 350 6.47 10.77 -22.94
C ASP A 350 5.77 9.84 -21.94
N THR A 351 6.50 9.55 -20.86
CA THR A 351 6.08 8.60 -19.83
C THR A 351 5.24 9.26 -18.74
N ARG A 352 5.06 10.59 -18.77
CA ARG A 352 4.30 11.32 -17.74
C ARG A 352 2.83 10.94 -17.73
N THR A 353 2.17 11.09 -16.58
CA THR A 353 0.70 10.89 -16.47
C THR A 353 -0.07 12.11 -15.99
N ALA A 354 0.62 13.22 -15.69
CA ALA A 354 0.01 14.52 -15.53
C ALA A 354 -0.59 15.04 -16.83
N ALA A 355 -1.59 15.93 -16.70
CA ALA A 355 -2.13 16.66 -17.83
C ALA A 355 -0.98 17.42 -18.50
N LYS A 356 -0.77 17.13 -19.78
CA LYS A 356 0.39 17.60 -20.52
C LYS A 356 0.03 17.97 -21.95
N ALA A 357 0.87 18.82 -22.50
CA ALA A 357 0.93 19.18 -23.90
C ALA A 357 2.40 19.39 -24.26
N TRP A 358 2.75 19.21 -25.52
CA TRP A 358 4.09 19.53 -26.00
C TRP A 358 4.09 19.71 -27.51
N GLN A 359 5.14 20.35 -28.02
CA GLN A 359 5.31 20.57 -29.44
C GLN A 359 6.76 20.35 -29.87
N LEU A 360 6.91 19.70 -31.02
CA LEU A 360 8.16 19.49 -31.72
C LEU A 360 8.26 20.45 -32.91
N LYS A 361 9.35 21.23 -32.93
CA LYS A 361 9.73 22.10 -34.04
C LYS A 361 11.08 21.71 -34.60
N VAL A 362 11.27 22.03 -35.87
CA VAL A 362 12.57 22.01 -36.53
C VAL A 362 12.83 23.37 -37.19
N ALA A 363 14.08 23.84 -37.13
CA ALA A 363 14.49 25.07 -37.77
C ALA A 363 15.90 24.97 -38.33
N GLN A 364 16.12 25.60 -39.49
CA GLN A 364 17.46 25.86 -39.99
C GLN A 364 17.97 27.15 -39.34
N ALA A 365 19.01 27.06 -38.49
CA ALA A 365 19.46 28.17 -37.66
C ALA A 365 19.87 29.40 -38.48
N ASN A 366 20.68 29.18 -39.52
CA ASN A 366 21.25 30.24 -40.35
C ASN A 366 21.21 29.85 -41.83
N ASN A 367 21.53 30.79 -42.73
CA ASN A 367 21.88 30.43 -44.11
C ASN A 367 23.03 29.40 -44.13
N TRP A 368 23.21 28.75 -45.28
CA TRP A 368 24.39 27.93 -45.52
C TRP A 368 25.60 28.85 -45.69
N MET A 369 26.58 28.75 -44.78
CA MET A 369 27.71 29.68 -44.69
C MET A 369 29.05 29.00 -44.97
N SER A 370 29.94 29.69 -45.68
CA SER A 370 31.35 29.35 -45.87
C SER A 370 32.19 30.58 -45.50
N GLY A 371 32.56 30.73 -44.22
CA GLY A 371 33.12 31.98 -43.71
C GLY A 371 32.10 33.13 -43.83
N GLN A 372 32.47 34.23 -44.49
CA GLN A 372 31.56 35.35 -44.74
C GLN A 372 30.62 35.15 -45.96
N LYS A 373 30.78 34.05 -46.70
CA LYS A 373 30.01 33.76 -47.91
C LYS A 373 28.72 33.02 -47.54
N SER A 374 27.61 33.34 -48.19
CA SER A 374 26.29 32.76 -47.90
C SER A 374 25.64 32.19 -49.16
N LEU A 375 25.06 30.98 -49.09
CA LEU A 375 24.11 30.51 -50.11
C LEU A 375 22.71 31.00 -49.75
N THR A 376 22.33 32.13 -50.35
CA THR A 376 21.03 32.77 -50.15
C THR A 376 19.93 32.03 -50.89
N ASN A 377 18.69 32.05 -50.38
CA ASN A 377 17.50 31.43 -51.00
C ASN A 377 17.57 29.91 -51.17
N THR A 378 18.60 29.26 -50.61
CA THR A 378 18.70 27.80 -50.53
C THR A 378 17.71 27.26 -49.51
N ARG A 379 17.00 26.18 -49.85
CA ARG A 379 15.97 25.57 -49.00
C ARG A 379 16.35 24.15 -48.64
N LEU A 380 16.28 23.82 -47.35
CA LEU A 380 16.36 22.43 -46.90
C LEU A 380 14.95 21.83 -46.93
N ALA A 381 14.79 20.74 -47.65
CA ALA A 381 13.60 19.93 -47.69
C ALA A 381 13.83 18.61 -46.95
N ILE A 382 12.84 18.16 -46.18
CA ILE A 382 12.87 16.88 -45.49
C ILE A 382 11.62 16.09 -45.89
N SER A 383 11.81 14.90 -46.43
CA SER A 383 10.74 13.95 -46.73
C SER A 383 10.41 13.15 -45.48
N LEU A 384 9.19 13.29 -44.99
CA LEU A 384 8.71 12.63 -43.78
C LEU A 384 7.95 11.35 -44.14
N GLY A 385 8.18 10.29 -43.37
CA GLY A 385 7.48 9.02 -43.50
C GLY A 385 6.13 8.98 -42.78
N ALA A 386 5.58 7.77 -42.65
CA ALA A 386 4.36 7.55 -41.91
C ALA A 386 4.62 7.66 -40.41
N LEU A 387 3.82 8.48 -39.73
CA LEU A 387 3.84 8.63 -38.29
C LEU A 387 3.31 7.36 -37.61
N LYS A 388 3.98 6.92 -36.53
CA LYS A 388 3.45 5.93 -35.60
C LYS A 388 3.37 6.55 -34.21
N THR A 389 2.21 6.45 -33.58
CA THR A 389 2.00 6.93 -32.21
C THR A 389 0.78 6.23 -31.62
N ASN A 390 0.75 6.11 -30.29
CA ASN A 390 -0.43 5.69 -29.54
C ASN A 390 -1.23 6.88 -28.96
N PHE A 391 -0.79 8.12 -29.18
CA PHE A 391 -1.56 9.30 -28.82
C PHE A 391 -2.80 9.45 -29.71
N GLN A 392 -3.87 10.03 -29.16
CA GLN A 392 -5.13 10.25 -29.87
C GLN A 392 -5.36 11.73 -30.22
N ASN A 393 -4.90 12.64 -29.36
CA ASN A 393 -5.14 14.09 -29.48
C ASN A 393 -3.89 14.81 -29.98
N TYR A 394 -3.55 14.66 -31.25
CA TYR A 394 -2.37 15.30 -31.83
C TYR A 394 -2.65 15.88 -33.22
N SER A 395 -1.84 16.88 -33.59
CA SER A 395 -1.69 17.34 -34.97
C SER A 395 -0.25 17.10 -35.39
N ALA A 396 -0.04 16.52 -36.57
CA ALA A 396 1.30 16.21 -37.05
C ALA A 396 1.40 16.31 -38.57
N VAL A 397 2.62 16.59 -39.04
CA VAL A 397 2.99 16.58 -40.45
C VAL A 397 3.66 15.23 -40.75
N ALA A 398 3.07 14.41 -41.62
CA ALA A 398 3.58 13.09 -41.98
C ALA A 398 3.26 12.73 -43.44
N ASN A 399 3.99 11.78 -44.02
CA ASN A 399 3.86 11.35 -45.42
C ASN A 399 3.94 12.51 -46.44
N GLN A 400 4.74 13.53 -46.16
CA GLN A 400 4.93 14.68 -47.03
C GLN A 400 6.32 15.29 -46.88
N THR A 401 6.69 16.15 -47.82
CA THR A 401 7.92 16.93 -47.76
C THR A 401 7.67 18.28 -47.11
N ILE A 402 8.43 18.59 -46.06
CA ILE A 402 8.49 19.94 -45.50
C ILE A 402 9.64 20.71 -46.13
N GLN A 403 9.50 22.03 -46.23
CA GLN A 403 10.59 22.91 -46.66
C GLN A 403 10.83 23.96 -45.59
N MET A 404 12.09 24.20 -45.28
CA MET A 404 12.51 25.22 -44.34
C MET A 404 13.27 26.31 -45.08
N LEU A 405 12.90 27.55 -44.76
CA LEU A 405 13.73 28.71 -45.03
C LEU A 405 14.65 28.94 -43.80
N PRO A 406 15.83 29.53 -44.02
CA PRO A 406 16.70 29.98 -42.94
C PRO A 406 15.92 30.81 -41.91
N SER A 407 16.13 30.52 -40.64
CA SER A 407 15.48 31.17 -39.48
C SER A 407 13.96 31.00 -39.40
N ASN A 408 13.35 30.15 -40.24
CA ASN A 408 11.95 29.75 -40.12
C ASN A 408 11.81 28.47 -39.30
N GLN A 409 10.81 28.43 -38.41
CA GLN A 409 10.45 27.24 -37.65
C GLN A 409 9.31 26.50 -38.34
N VAL A 410 9.43 25.18 -38.47
CA VAL A 410 8.35 24.31 -38.91
C VAL A 410 7.89 23.48 -37.72
N ILE A 411 6.62 23.59 -37.37
CA ILE A 411 5.98 22.72 -36.39
C ILE A 411 5.73 21.37 -37.06
N LEU A 412 6.31 20.31 -36.50
CA LEU A 412 6.14 18.95 -37.01
C LEU A 412 5.02 18.22 -36.30
N MET A 413 4.89 18.47 -35.00
CA MET A 413 3.88 17.83 -34.19
C MET A 413 3.52 18.70 -33.00
N THR A 414 2.23 18.73 -32.69
CA THR A 414 1.67 19.24 -31.45
C THR A 414 0.87 18.10 -30.82
N LEU A 415 1.13 17.81 -29.55
CA LEU A 415 0.29 16.98 -28.70
C LEU A 415 -0.48 17.88 -27.76
N ASP A 416 -1.81 17.79 -27.82
CA ASP A 416 -2.70 18.62 -27.02
C ASP A 416 -3.39 17.79 -25.93
N ASN A 417 -3.42 18.36 -24.72
CA ASN A 417 -4.26 17.96 -23.58
C ASN A 417 -4.50 16.45 -23.45
N THR A 418 -3.50 15.75 -22.92
CA THR A 418 -3.61 14.32 -22.60
C THR A 418 -2.98 14.01 -21.25
N THR A 419 -3.37 12.89 -20.66
CA THR A 419 -2.73 12.29 -19.47
C THR A 419 -2.14 10.92 -19.78
N ALA A 420 -2.31 10.42 -21.00
CA ALA A 420 -1.80 9.11 -21.40
C ALA A 420 -0.29 9.18 -21.58
N ALA A 421 0.43 8.17 -21.09
CA ALA A 421 1.80 7.92 -21.51
C ALA A 421 1.83 7.38 -22.94
N GLY A 422 2.89 7.65 -23.68
CA GLY A 422 2.96 7.24 -25.07
C GLY A 422 4.25 7.62 -25.76
N TYR A 423 4.27 7.37 -27.06
CA TYR A 423 5.44 7.60 -27.89
C TYR A 423 5.04 8.15 -29.26
N VAL A 424 6.03 8.70 -29.94
CA VAL A 424 5.96 9.12 -31.34
C VAL A 424 7.18 8.63 -32.08
N GLU A 425 6.97 8.03 -33.24
CA GLU A 425 8.00 7.74 -34.24
C GLU A 425 7.63 8.38 -35.57
N LEU A 426 8.53 9.24 -36.08
CA LEU A 426 8.40 9.85 -37.40
C LEU A 426 9.68 9.63 -38.20
N PRO A 427 9.65 8.76 -39.23
CA PRO A 427 10.80 8.54 -40.09
C PRO A 427 11.14 9.78 -40.93
N LEU A 428 12.44 10.04 -41.07
CA LEU A 428 13.02 11.05 -41.94
C LEU A 428 13.64 10.32 -43.15
N ASN A 429 12.85 10.20 -44.22
CA ASN A 429 13.16 9.34 -45.36
C ASN A 429 14.24 9.92 -46.28
N GLN A 430 14.35 11.25 -46.35
CA GLN A 430 15.28 11.93 -47.25
C GLN A 430 15.49 13.38 -46.82
N PHE A 431 16.72 13.86 -46.93
CA PHE A 431 17.07 15.28 -46.82
C PHE A 431 17.56 15.78 -48.17
N GLN A 432 17.03 16.91 -48.62
CA GLN A 432 17.31 17.47 -49.93
C GLN A 432 17.58 18.98 -49.84
N LEU A 433 18.66 19.43 -50.45
CA LEU A 433 19.03 20.83 -50.53
C LEU A 433 18.67 21.38 -51.91
N LEU A 434 17.76 22.35 -51.96
CA LEU A 434 17.37 23.01 -53.19
C LEU A 434 18.16 24.32 -53.34
N VAL A 435 18.94 24.42 -54.40
CA VAL A 435 19.81 25.57 -54.71
C VAL A 435 19.34 26.25 -56.00
N PRO A 436 18.70 27.44 -55.92
CA PRO A 436 18.24 28.15 -57.11
C PRO A 436 19.37 28.54 -58.06
N LYS A 437 19.09 28.56 -59.37
CA LYS A 437 20.04 28.93 -60.44
C LYS A 437 20.65 30.33 -60.29
N ASN A 438 19.92 31.23 -59.64
CA ASN A 438 20.33 32.61 -59.41
C ASN A 438 21.08 32.80 -58.07
N THR A 439 21.37 31.73 -57.33
CA THR A 439 22.09 31.82 -56.05
C THR A 439 23.55 32.24 -56.28
N PRO A 440 24.04 33.32 -55.64
CA PRO A 440 25.45 33.67 -55.64
C PRO A 440 26.28 32.54 -55.03
N ARG A 441 27.20 32.00 -55.84
CA ARG A 441 28.01 30.82 -55.48
C ARG A 441 29.48 31.14 -55.66
N GLN A 442 30.28 30.72 -54.69
CA GLN A 442 31.73 30.81 -54.74
C GLN A 442 32.31 29.50 -54.22
N THR A 443 33.55 29.20 -54.59
CA THR A 443 34.23 28.02 -54.05
C THR A 443 34.35 28.15 -52.52
N GLY A 444 33.93 27.10 -51.81
CA GLY A 444 33.88 27.04 -50.36
C GLY A 444 33.16 25.79 -49.84
N SER A 445 33.26 25.54 -48.54
CA SER A 445 32.50 24.50 -47.83
C SER A 445 31.39 25.18 -47.04
N TYR A 446 30.14 24.93 -47.45
CA TYR A 446 28.98 25.60 -46.89
C TYR A 446 28.29 24.69 -45.87
N GLN A 447 28.02 25.24 -44.69
CA GLN A 447 27.39 24.51 -43.59
C GLN A 447 26.28 25.34 -42.92
N THR A 448 25.32 24.64 -42.33
CA THR A 448 24.30 25.20 -41.45
C THR A 448 23.99 24.22 -40.32
N THR A 449 23.22 24.67 -39.33
CA THR A 449 22.77 23.84 -38.21
C THR A 449 21.27 23.65 -38.29
N LEU A 450 20.84 22.40 -38.17
CA LEU A 450 19.44 22.04 -37.99
C LEU A 450 19.16 21.91 -36.49
N GLN A 451 18.24 22.71 -35.98
CA GLN A 451 17.86 22.72 -34.57
C GLN A 451 16.49 22.08 -34.39
N TRP A 452 16.45 21.03 -33.57
CA TRP A 452 15.23 20.38 -33.11
C TRP A 452 14.87 20.92 -31.74
N THR A 453 13.61 21.31 -31.54
CA THR A 453 13.14 21.87 -30.27
C THR A 453 11.89 21.13 -29.83
N LEU A 454 12.00 20.42 -28.71
CA LEU A 454 10.87 19.82 -28.01
C LEU A 454 10.53 20.72 -26.82
N SER A 455 9.27 21.16 -26.73
CA SER A 455 8.82 22.13 -25.73
C SER A 455 7.55 21.67 -25.04
N ASN A 456 7.43 21.93 -23.74
CA ASN A 456 6.27 21.56 -22.91
C ASN A 456 5.03 22.45 -23.11
N THR A 457 5.07 23.34 -24.08
CA THR A 457 3.98 24.28 -24.41
C THR A 457 3.87 24.40 -25.92
N PRO A 458 2.68 24.11 -26.51
CA PRO A 458 2.39 24.35 -27.92
C PRO A 458 2.58 25.79 -28.41
#